data_AF-A0A256WGF2-F1
#
_entry.id   AF-A0A256WGF2-F1
#
_cell.length_a   1.000
_cell.length_b   1.000
_cell.length_c   1.000
_cell.angle_alpha   90.00
_cell.angle_beta   90.00
_cell.angle_gamma   90.00
#
_symmetry.space_group_name_H-M   'P 1'
#
loop_
_entity.id
_entity.type
_entity.pdbx_description
1 polymer ?
#
loop_
_entity_poly.entity_id
_entity_poly.type
_entity_poly.pdbx_seq_one_letter_code
_entity_poly.pdbx_strand_id
1 'polypeptide(L)'
;MQFEKGYIYHIYNQGNNREKLFYNRAHYLFFLRKVNTYILPYADVLAWCLMPNHFHLMVLVREVELVNGRLGVSQRHAESQQTIKPRTFNKSIGIMIMAYAKAYSSKPCESQIGK
;
A
#
# COMPACT_ATOMS: atom_id res chain seq x y z
N MET A 1 -10.74 -3.80 9.12
CA MET A 1 -11.61 -4.49 8.14
C MET A 1 -11.38 -5.99 8.31
N GLN A 2 -12.40 -6.83 8.17
CA GLN A 2 -12.20 -8.28 8.10
C GLN A 2 -12.30 -8.68 6.63
N PHE A 3 -11.27 -9.34 6.11
CA PHE A 3 -11.22 -9.80 4.73
C PHE A 3 -11.47 -11.30 4.67
N GLU A 4 -12.22 -11.73 3.68
CA GLU A 4 -12.51 -13.14 3.41
C GLU A 4 -12.07 -13.50 1.99
N LYS A 5 -11.53 -14.71 1.82
CA LYS A 5 -11.12 -15.22 0.52
C LYS A 5 -12.34 -15.40 -0.39
N GLY A 6 -12.19 -15.08 -1.68
CA GLY A 6 -13.24 -15.20 -2.69
C GLY A 6 -14.21 -14.01 -2.75
N TYR A 7 -14.07 -13.02 -1.86
CA TYR A 7 -14.94 -11.84 -1.83
C TYR A 7 -14.28 -10.61 -2.44
N ILE A 8 -15.12 -9.73 -2.97
CA ILE A 8 -14.72 -8.44 -3.54
C ILE A 8 -14.86 -7.35 -2.49
N TYR A 9 -13.83 -6.52 -2.37
CA TYR A 9 -13.81 -5.38 -1.44
C TYR A 9 -13.38 -4.10 -2.13
N HIS A 10 -13.91 -2.99 -1.62
CA HIS A 10 -13.52 -1.65 -2.02
C HIS A 10 -12.60 -1.04 -0.97
N ILE A 11 -11.30 -0.99 -1.28
CA ILE A 11 -10.27 -0.38 -0.44
C ILE A 11 -10.08 1.06 -0.90
N TYR A 12 -10.26 2.02 0.00
CA TYR A 12 -10.05 3.43 -0.31
C TYR A 12 -9.37 4.15 0.86
N ASN A 13 -8.67 5.24 0.54
CA ASN A 13 -8.16 6.16 1.55
C ASN A 13 -8.11 7.58 0.98
N GLN A 14 -8.32 8.57 1.85
CA GLN A 14 -8.30 9.99 1.51
C GLN A 14 -7.22 10.70 2.33
N GLY A 15 -6.56 11.68 1.70
CA GLY A 15 -5.62 12.55 2.39
C GLY A 15 -6.28 13.25 3.57
N ASN A 16 -5.54 13.39 4.67
CA ASN A 16 -6.04 14.12 5.82
C ASN A 16 -6.43 15.55 5.41
N ASN A 17 -7.54 16.07 5.92
CA ASN A 17 -8.09 17.36 5.49
C ASN A 17 -8.26 17.52 3.96
N ARG A 18 -8.46 16.41 3.23
CA ARG A 18 -8.56 16.36 1.75
C ARG A 18 -7.32 16.89 1.02
N GLU A 19 -6.17 16.91 1.69
CA GLU A 19 -4.90 17.26 1.08
C GLU A 19 -4.54 16.30 -0.05
N LYS A 20 -3.73 16.79 -0.99
CA LYS A 20 -3.29 15.99 -2.13
C LYS A 20 -2.39 14.84 -1.63
N LEU A 21 -2.69 13.63 -2.07
CA LEU A 21 -1.82 12.47 -1.97
C LEU A 21 -0.81 12.45 -3.12
N PHE A 22 -1.24 12.83 -4.33
CA PHE A 22 -0.44 12.76 -5.55
C PHE A 22 -0.24 14.15 -6.17
N TYR A 23 0.99 14.64 -6.14
CA TYR A 23 1.34 15.99 -6.62
C TYR A 23 1.83 15.98 -8.06
N ASN A 24 2.46 14.89 -8.48
CA ASN A 24 3.06 14.73 -9.79
C ASN A 24 2.97 13.27 -10.24
N ARG A 25 3.23 13.02 -11.52
CA ARG A 25 3.18 11.67 -12.13
C ARG A 25 4.02 10.64 -11.38
N ALA A 26 5.19 11.02 -10.85
CA ALA A 26 6.06 10.09 -10.14
C ALA A 26 5.42 9.57 -8.84
N HIS A 27 4.57 10.35 -8.18
CA HIS A 27 3.84 9.93 -6.98
C HIS A 27 2.82 8.83 -7.31
N TYR A 28 2.06 8.99 -8.40
CA TYR A 28 1.12 7.96 -8.89
C TYR A 28 1.85 6.66 -9.22
N LEU A 29 2.96 6.74 -9.97
CA LEU A 29 3.75 5.55 -10.34
C LEU A 29 4.35 4.87 -9.11
N PHE A 30 4.84 5.64 -8.14
CA PHE A 30 5.37 5.09 -6.90
C PHE A 30 4.29 4.38 -6.09
N PHE A 31 3.09 4.95 -6.00
CA PHE A 31 1.94 4.31 -5.36
C PHE A 31 1.58 2.98 -6.03
N LEU A 32 1.49 2.94 -7.36
CA LEU A 32 1.20 1.70 -8.10
C LEU A 32 2.27 0.62 -7.87
N ARG A 33 3.54 0.99 -7.75
CA ARG A 33 4.61 0.04 -7.35
C ARG A 33 4.37 -0.53 -5.96
N LYS A 34 3.89 0.28 -5.01
CA LYS A 34 3.52 -0.17 -3.66
C LYS A 34 2.29 -1.07 -3.69
N VAL A 35 1.28 -0.77 -4.51
CA VAL A 35 0.13 -1.67 -4.75
C VAL A 35 0.62 -3.03 -5.25
N ASN A 36 1.54 -3.07 -6.21
CA ASN A 36 2.12 -4.31 -6.70
C ASN A 36 2.81 -5.09 -5.56
N THR A 37 3.63 -4.44 -4.73
CA THR A 37 4.33 -5.11 -3.63
C THR A 37 3.42 -5.60 -2.51
N TYR A 38 2.38 -4.84 -2.14
CA TYR A 38 1.65 -5.06 -0.90
C TYR A 38 0.21 -5.55 -1.08
N ILE A 39 -0.40 -5.35 -2.26
CA ILE A 39 -1.78 -5.78 -2.56
C ILE A 39 -1.79 -7.04 -3.42
N LEU A 40 -1.03 -7.04 -4.53
CA LEU A 40 -1.08 -8.15 -5.49
C LEU A 40 -0.71 -9.53 -4.93
N PRO A 41 0.11 -9.67 -3.87
CA PRO A 41 0.32 -10.98 -3.26
C PRO A 41 -0.95 -11.56 -2.59
N TYR A 42 -1.88 -10.70 -2.18
CA TYR A 42 -3.07 -11.06 -1.41
C TYR A 42 -4.36 -11.03 -2.26
N ALA A 43 -4.45 -10.15 -3.25
CA ALA A 43 -5.69 -9.89 -3.97
C ALA A 43 -5.45 -9.46 -5.42
N ASP A 44 -6.43 -9.71 -6.29
CA ASP A 44 -6.44 -9.21 -7.67
C ASP A 44 -7.08 -7.83 -7.67
N VAL A 45 -6.45 -6.88 -8.36
CA VAL A 45 -7.04 -5.55 -8.54
C VAL A 45 -7.92 -5.59 -9.78
N LEU A 46 -9.24 -5.53 -9.59
CA LEU A 46 -10.23 -5.56 -10.66
C LEU A 46 -10.41 -4.20 -11.32
N ALA A 47 -10.36 -3.13 -10.50
CA ALA A 47 -10.45 -1.75 -10.96
C ALA A 47 -9.74 -0.82 -9.96
N TRP A 48 -9.35 0.36 -10.42
CA TRP A 48 -8.77 1.39 -9.56
C TRP A 48 -9.05 2.80 -10.08
N CYS A 49 -9.07 3.77 -9.16
CA CYS A 49 -9.16 5.19 -9.46
C CYS A 49 -8.18 5.96 -8.56
N LEU A 50 -7.31 6.78 -9.14
CA LEU A 50 -6.35 7.62 -8.42
C LEU A 50 -6.69 9.08 -8.64
N MET A 51 -7.28 9.72 -7.64
CA MET A 51 -7.56 11.14 -7.63
C MET A 51 -6.49 11.89 -6.84
N PRO A 52 -6.24 13.18 -7.11
CA PRO A 52 -5.15 13.90 -6.46
C PRO A 52 -5.13 13.81 -4.94
N ASN A 53 -6.28 13.70 -4.27
CA ASN A 53 -6.42 13.64 -2.81
C ASN A 53 -6.96 12.31 -2.24
N HIS A 54 -7.26 11.32 -3.07
CA HIS A 54 -7.73 10.00 -2.58
C HIS A 54 -7.58 8.91 -3.64
N PHE A 55 -7.64 7.65 -3.22
CA PHE A 55 -7.63 6.52 -4.14
C PHE A 55 -8.71 5.50 -3.80
N HIS A 56 -9.07 4.73 -4.80
CA HIS A 56 -10.00 3.60 -4.73
C HIS A 56 -9.39 2.39 -5.44
N LEU A 57 -9.43 1.23 -4.79
CA LEU A 57 -9.06 -0.07 -5.34
C LEU A 57 -10.23 -1.02 -5.12
N MET A 58 -10.73 -1.63 -6.20
CA MET A 58 -11.66 -2.75 -6.11
C MET A 58 -10.86 -4.04 -6.25
N VAL A 59 -10.89 -4.89 -5.22
CA VAL A 59 -10.02 -6.06 -5.14
C VAL A 59 -10.80 -7.34 -4.88
N LEU A 60 -10.42 -8.44 -5.54
CA LEU A 60 -10.85 -9.80 -5.22
C LEU A 60 -9.80 -10.46 -4.33
N VAL A 61 -10.17 -10.81 -3.10
CA VAL A 61 -9.22 -11.38 -2.13
C VAL A 61 -8.96 -12.86 -2.44
N ARG A 62 -7.70 -13.22 -2.62
CA ARG A 62 -7.26 -14.62 -2.77
C ARG A 62 -6.66 -15.16 -1.49
N GLU A 63 -5.90 -14.35 -0.79
CA GLU A 63 -5.18 -14.69 0.43
C GLU A 63 -5.37 -13.61 1.50
N VAL A 64 -5.60 -14.04 2.75
CA VAL A 64 -5.77 -13.12 3.90
C VAL A 64 -4.51 -13.02 4.75
N GLU A 65 -3.58 -13.98 4.60
CA GLU A 65 -2.30 -14.04 5.31
C GLU A 65 -1.23 -14.68 4.42
N LEU A 66 0.01 -14.21 4.54
CA LEU A 66 1.17 -14.77 3.83
C LEU A 66 2.34 -14.97 4.79
N VAL A 67 3.06 -16.09 4.66
CA VAL A 67 4.33 -16.30 5.37
C VAL A 67 5.41 -15.45 4.72
N ASN A 68 6.21 -14.73 5.53
CA ASN A 68 7.13 -13.67 5.08
C ASN A 68 8.18 -14.07 4.01
N GLY A 69 8.33 -15.37 3.68
CA GLY A 69 9.32 -15.85 2.72
C GLY A 69 9.08 -15.50 1.24
N ARG A 70 7.92 -14.94 0.87
CA ARG A 70 7.57 -14.63 -0.54
C ARG A 70 7.57 -13.13 -0.91
N LEU A 71 7.65 -12.22 0.07
CA LEU A 71 7.77 -10.79 -0.19
C LEU A 71 9.26 -10.46 -0.22
N GLY A 72 9.84 -10.24 -1.41
CA GLY A 72 11.27 -10.02 -1.67
C GLY A 72 11.90 -8.81 -0.99
N VAL A 73 11.85 -8.75 0.35
CA VAL A 73 12.61 -7.85 1.20
C VAL A 73 13.79 -8.66 1.69
N SER A 74 14.97 -8.39 1.13
CA SER A 74 16.23 -8.97 1.58
C SER A 74 16.38 -8.77 3.09
N GLN A 75 16.21 -9.85 3.86
CA GLN A 75 16.60 -9.87 5.27
C GLN A 75 18.12 -9.74 5.30
N ARG A 76 18.60 -8.54 5.66
CA ARG A 76 19.98 -8.42 6.16
C ARG A 76 20.00 -9.08 7.55
N HIS A 77 20.92 -10.03 7.66
CA HIS A 77 21.37 -10.76 8.85
C HIS A 77 20.89 -10.22 10.21
N ALA A 78 20.22 -11.09 10.97
CA ALA A 78 20.52 -11.33 12.38
C ALA A 78 19.83 -12.63 12.82
N GLU A 79 20.65 -13.57 13.26
CA GLU A 79 20.26 -14.84 13.87
C GLU A 79 19.40 -14.59 15.10
N SER A 80 18.12 -14.94 15.02
CA SER A 80 17.34 -15.35 16.19
C SER A 80 16.22 -16.24 15.68
N GLN A 81 15.98 -17.36 16.38
CA GLN A 81 14.88 -18.29 16.11
C GLN A 81 13.53 -17.61 16.41
N GLN A 82 13.14 -16.62 15.61
CA GLN A 82 11.82 -16.03 15.65
C GLN A 82 10.91 -16.84 14.74
N THR A 83 9.91 -17.48 15.33
CA THR A 83 8.82 -18.11 14.60
C THR A 83 8.29 -17.10 13.57
N ILE A 84 8.30 -17.47 12.28
CA ILE A 84 7.95 -16.56 11.20
C ILE A 84 6.46 -16.25 11.31
N LYS A 85 6.10 -15.14 11.98
CA LYS A 85 4.71 -14.72 12.09
C LYS A 85 4.17 -14.37 10.69
N PRO A 86 3.01 -14.93 10.28
CA PRO A 86 2.41 -14.59 9.01
C PRO A 86 2.00 -13.11 8.99
N ARG A 87 2.10 -12.49 7.82
CA ARG A 87 1.65 -11.12 7.59
C ARG A 87 0.23 -11.16 7.04
N THR A 88 -0.69 -10.56 7.76
CA THR A 88 -2.08 -10.42 7.33
C THR A 88 -2.24 -9.38 6.22
N PHE A 89 -3.29 -9.50 5.42
CA PHE A 89 -3.60 -8.57 4.33
C PHE A 89 -3.85 -7.17 4.86
N ASN A 90 -4.62 -7.04 5.96
CA ASN A 90 -4.80 -5.79 6.70
C ASN A 90 -3.47 -5.13 7.06
N LYS A 91 -2.52 -5.92 7.59
CA LYS A 91 -1.19 -5.40 7.96
C LYS A 91 -0.42 -4.96 6.72
N SER A 92 -0.50 -5.70 5.62
CA SER A 92 0.13 -5.35 4.34
C SER A 92 -0.39 -4.02 3.78
N ILE A 93 -1.71 -3.81 3.78
CA ILE A 93 -2.35 -2.54 3.37
C ILE A 93 -1.86 -1.39 4.25
N GLY A 94 -1.83 -1.59 5.58
CA GLY A 94 -1.29 -0.58 6.50
C GLY A 94 0.16 -0.22 6.19
N ILE A 95 1.02 -1.21 5.94
CA ILE A 95 2.42 -1.00 5.56
C ILE A 95 2.50 -0.25 4.22
N MET A 96 1.68 -0.58 3.23
CA MET A 96 1.63 0.12 1.94
C MET A 96 1.36 1.62 2.14
N ILE A 97 0.32 1.96 2.91
CA ILE A 97 -0.08 3.34 3.17
C ILE A 97 1.04 4.09 3.92
N MET A 98 1.60 3.49 4.96
CA MET A 98 2.71 4.10 5.72
C MET A 98 3.97 4.27 4.87
N ALA A 99 4.34 3.28 4.05
CA ALA A 99 5.50 3.35 3.18
C ALA A 99 5.35 4.43 2.11
N TYR A 100 4.13 4.62 1.59
CA TYR A 100 3.81 5.72 0.69
C TYR A 100 3.92 7.07 1.41
N ALA A 101 3.26 7.23 2.56
CA ALA A 101 3.27 8.46 3.34
C ALA A 101 4.68 8.88 3.76
N LYS A 102 5.52 7.94 4.20
CA LYS A 102 6.91 8.22 4.58
C LYS A 102 7.74 8.75 3.41
N ALA A 103 7.60 8.15 2.23
CA ALA A 103 8.32 8.61 1.03
C ALA A 103 7.83 9.98 0.53
N TYR A 104 6.57 10.31 0.84
CA TYR A 104 5.97 11.60 0.56
C TYR A 104 6.46 12.70 1.53
N SER A 105 6.47 12.44 2.84
CA SER A 105 6.91 13.40 3.85
C SER A 105 8.43 13.69 3.84
N SER A 106 9.23 12.87 3.16
CA SER A 106 10.69 13.03 3.09
C SER A 106 11.19 13.94 1.96
N LYS A 107 10.32 14.68 1.26
CA LYS A 107 10.75 15.70 0.30
C LYS A 107 10.73 17.10 0.93
N PRO A 108 11.76 17.93 0.74
CA PRO A 108 11.73 19.31 1.21
C PRO A 108 10.59 20.05 0.51
N CYS A 109 9.96 20.94 1.27
CA CYS A 109 8.94 21.87 0.81
C CYS A 109 9.50 22.72 -0.34
N GLU A 110 9.29 22.28 -1.57
CA GLU A 110 9.44 23.12 -2.75
C GLU A 110 8.15 23.03 -3.56
N SER A 111 7.54 24.19 -3.80
CA SER A 111 6.26 24.46 -4.46
C SER A 111 4.97 24.38 -3.61
N GLN A 112 4.92 25.20 -2.56
CA GLN A 112 3.72 26.03 -2.33
C GLN A 112 3.93 27.44 -2.92
N ILE A 113 4.25 27.51 -4.22
CA ILE A 113 4.19 28.75 -4.98
C ILE A 113 3.27 28.48 -6.17
N GLY A 114 2.14 29.18 -6.20
CA GLY A 114 1.27 29.29 -7.36
C GLY A 114 -0.11 28.64 -7.21
N LYS A 115 -1.00 29.28 -6.45
CA LYS A 115 -2.08 30.13 -6.99
C LYS A 115 -2.74 30.91 -5.85
#